data_AF-A0A9R0I0L7-F1
#
_entry.id   AF-A0A9R0I0L7-F1
#
_cell.length_a   1.000
_cell.length_b   1.000
_cell.length_c   1.000
_cell.angle_alpha   90.00
_cell.angle_beta   90.00
_cell.angle_gamma   90.00
#
_symmetry.space_group_name_H-M   'P 1'
#
loop_
_entity.id
_entity.type
_entity.pdbx_description
1 polymer ?
#
loop_
_entity_poly.entity_id
_entity_poly.type
_entity_poly.pdbx_seq_one_letter_code
_entity_poly.pdbx_strand_id
1 'polypeptide(L)'
;SKSRHTNQLCSISKCDSNSVLNEISRASLTPESSYIAKPAASWLDDFLVWLSPEAFGCCRKFVNESYCPPDDQPPCCSPDEGPCGYGGVCEDCTTCFRHADLDGDRPSTTQFREKLPWFLDALPSADCAKGGHGAYTTSLDLTGYESGVIKASEFRTYHTPVNKQSDYVNALRAAREFSSKISDSLKIDVFPYSVFYIFFEQYLDIWTTALINPIFGLLYIFRAVFGHLDNCSDQPSYCP
;
A
#
# COMPACT_ATOMS: atom_id res chain seq x y z
N SER A 1 -14.18 10.73 -15.41
CA SER A 1 -12.81 11.00 -15.87
C SER A 1 -12.11 9.66 -16.08
N LYS A 2 -11.38 9.48 -17.20
CA LYS A 2 -10.67 8.22 -17.53
C LYS A 2 -9.56 7.86 -16.53
N SER A 3 -9.10 8.82 -15.73
CA SER A 3 -8.01 8.68 -14.74
C SER A 3 -8.45 8.94 -13.29
N ARG A 4 -9.76 8.90 -13.00
CA ARG A 4 -10.29 9.25 -11.66
C ARG A 4 -9.63 8.45 -10.53
N HIS A 5 -9.53 7.13 -10.68
CA HIS A 5 -8.96 6.28 -9.62
C HIS A 5 -7.47 6.54 -9.40
N THR A 6 -6.70 6.82 -10.46
CA THR A 6 -5.30 7.22 -10.34
C THR A 6 -5.16 8.47 -9.48
N ASN A 7 -5.98 9.50 -9.75
CA ASN A 7 -5.91 10.77 -9.02
C ASN A 7 -6.34 10.65 -7.55
N GLN A 8 -7.19 9.68 -7.21
CA GLN A 8 -7.56 9.37 -5.82
C GLN A 8 -6.44 8.65 -5.05
N LEU A 9 -5.43 8.12 -5.72
CA LEU A 9 -4.33 7.38 -5.10
C LEU A 9 -3.03 8.19 -5.07
N CYS A 10 -2.63 8.77 -6.20
CA CYS A 10 -1.33 9.39 -6.43
C CYS A 10 -1.08 10.68 -5.62
N SER A 11 0.18 11.11 -5.47
CA SER A 11 0.56 12.36 -4.77
C SER A 11 1.28 13.39 -5.63
N ILE A 12 1.53 13.08 -6.92
CA ILE A 12 2.18 14.00 -7.86
C ILE A 12 1.24 15.10 -8.41
N SER A 13 1.76 15.95 -9.28
CA SER A 13 0.97 16.99 -9.96
C SER A 13 -0.29 16.39 -10.61
N LYS A 14 -1.43 17.09 -10.52
CA LYS A 14 -2.75 16.71 -11.03
C LYS A 14 -3.47 15.57 -10.27
N CYS A 15 -2.92 15.08 -9.16
CA CYS A 15 -3.62 14.20 -8.24
C CYS A 15 -4.56 14.99 -7.31
N ASP A 16 -5.55 14.31 -6.75
CA ASP A 16 -6.50 14.95 -5.84
C ASP A 16 -5.79 15.33 -4.52
N SER A 17 -6.11 16.49 -3.95
CA SER A 17 -5.48 16.96 -2.70
C SER A 17 -5.80 16.08 -1.49
N ASN A 18 -6.89 15.32 -1.56
CA ASN A 18 -7.34 14.33 -0.59
C ASN A 18 -7.09 12.88 -1.05
N SER A 19 -6.16 12.67 -1.98
CA SER A 19 -5.75 11.33 -2.39
C SER A 19 -5.12 10.55 -1.22
N VAL A 20 -5.10 9.22 -1.31
CA VAL A 20 -4.54 8.35 -0.28
C VAL A 20 -3.11 8.77 0.10
N LEU A 21 -2.24 8.99 -0.88
CA LEU A 21 -0.84 9.31 -0.62
C LEU A 21 -0.62 10.74 -0.12
N ASN A 22 -1.44 11.70 -0.55
CA ASN A 22 -1.42 13.05 0.01
C ASN A 22 -1.88 13.06 1.47
N GLU A 23 -2.90 12.26 1.80
CA GLU A 23 -3.40 12.09 3.16
C GLU A 23 -2.37 11.42 4.08
N ILE A 24 -1.67 10.38 3.61
CA ILE A 24 -0.56 9.76 4.36
C ILE A 24 0.57 10.77 4.57
N SER A 25 0.94 11.50 3.52
CA SER A 25 1.98 12.54 3.61
C SER A 25 1.59 13.62 4.62
N ARG A 26 0.33 14.06 4.62
CA ARG A 26 -0.19 15.02 5.58
C ARG A 26 -0.20 14.47 7.01
N ALA A 27 -0.59 13.21 7.20
CA ALA A 27 -0.54 12.56 8.50
C ALA A 27 0.89 12.44 9.03
N SER A 28 1.88 12.27 8.16
CA SER A 28 3.30 12.23 8.54
C SER A 28 3.85 13.55 9.08
N LEU A 29 3.14 14.68 8.84
CA LEU A 29 3.51 15.99 9.39
C LEU A 29 3.16 16.13 10.88
N THR A 30 2.28 15.28 11.41
CA THR A 30 1.89 15.26 12.83
C THR A 30 2.14 13.87 13.44
N PRO A 31 3.40 13.40 13.49
CA PRO A 31 3.75 12.04 13.89
C PRO A 31 3.37 11.69 15.33
N GLU A 32 3.28 12.69 16.21
CA GLU A 32 2.90 12.53 17.63
C GLU A 32 1.47 11.99 17.84
N SER A 33 0.57 12.25 16.89
CA SER A 33 -0.82 11.78 16.95
C SER A 33 -1.14 10.72 15.89
N SER A 34 -0.54 10.81 14.70
CA SER A 34 -0.79 9.87 13.60
C SER A 34 0.01 8.58 13.73
N TYR A 35 1.12 8.59 14.48
CA TYR A 35 2.11 7.52 14.54
C TYR A 35 2.69 7.15 13.16
N ILE A 36 2.61 8.03 12.16
CA ILE A 36 3.22 7.85 10.84
C ILE A 36 4.45 8.75 10.78
N ALA A 37 5.63 8.16 10.58
CA ALA A 37 6.90 8.89 10.62
C ALA A 37 7.29 9.54 9.29
N LYS A 38 6.83 8.98 8.17
CA LYS A 38 7.24 9.40 6.82
C LYS A 38 6.08 9.32 5.82
N PRO A 39 6.16 10.05 4.69
CA PRO A 39 5.32 9.77 3.53
C PRO A 39 5.45 8.31 3.08
N ALA A 40 4.40 7.79 2.43
CA ALA A 40 4.44 6.43 1.89
C ALA A 40 5.25 6.36 0.60
N ALA A 41 5.99 5.26 0.43
CA ALA A 41 6.56 4.88 -0.85
C ALA A 41 5.43 4.52 -1.82
N SER A 42 5.51 5.05 -3.04
CA SER A 42 4.43 5.02 -4.01
C SER A 42 4.90 4.45 -5.33
N TRP A 43 4.56 3.17 -5.57
CA TRP A 43 4.80 2.52 -6.85
C TRP A 43 4.09 3.25 -7.99
N LEU A 44 2.92 3.84 -7.73
CA LEU A 44 2.12 4.54 -8.74
C LEU A 44 2.73 5.89 -9.12
N ASP A 45 3.21 6.67 -8.14
CA ASP A 45 3.87 7.94 -8.42
C ASP A 45 5.20 7.69 -9.14
N ASP A 46 5.99 6.73 -8.67
CA ASP A 46 7.25 6.38 -9.31
C ASP A 46 7.04 5.80 -10.71
N PHE A 47 5.98 5.01 -10.93
CA PHE A 47 5.59 4.55 -12.27
C PHE A 47 5.24 5.72 -13.20
N LEU A 48 4.44 6.68 -12.74
CA LEU A 48 4.05 7.84 -13.55
C LEU A 48 5.25 8.74 -13.87
N VAL A 49 6.20 8.88 -12.93
CA VAL A 49 7.47 9.59 -13.16
C VAL A 49 8.38 8.81 -14.11
N TRP A 50 8.48 7.49 -13.97
CA TRP A 50 9.26 6.64 -14.86
C TRP A 50 8.74 6.68 -16.31
N LEU A 51 7.42 6.82 -16.47
CA LEU A 51 6.75 6.92 -17.76
C LEU A 51 6.76 8.33 -18.37
N SER A 52 7.08 9.35 -17.58
CA SER A 52 7.00 10.75 -17.99
C SER A 52 7.97 11.03 -19.15
N PRO A 53 7.52 11.72 -20.22
CA PRO A 53 8.37 12.09 -21.34
C PRO A 53 9.58 12.95 -20.94
N GLU A 54 9.49 13.66 -19.82
CA GLU A 54 10.56 14.48 -19.24
C GLU A 54 11.66 13.63 -18.58
N ALA A 55 11.36 12.40 -18.18
CA ALA A 55 12.30 11.42 -17.64
C ALA A 55 12.93 10.58 -18.78
N PHE A 56 13.66 11.25 -19.69
CA PHE A 56 14.18 10.64 -20.93
C PHE A 56 14.99 9.34 -20.73
N GLY A 57 15.68 9.18 -19.60
CA GLY A 57 16.49 8.00 -19.28
C GLY A 57 15.71 6.81 -18.71
N CYS A 58 14.40 6.95 -18.46
CA CYS A 58 13.59 5.96 -17.76
C CYS A 58 12.87 4.99 -18.70
N CYS A 59 11.66 5.32 -19.16
CA CYS A 59 10.92 4.47 -20.10
C CYS A 59 11.42 4.70 -21.52
N ARG A 60 12.15 3.71 -22.06
CA ARG A 60 12.65 3.73 -23.43
C ARG A 60 12.20 2.49 -24.20
N LYS A 61 12.10 2.63 -25.51
CA LYS A 61 11.79 1.55 -26.45
C LYS A 61 12.68 1.65 -27.68
N PHE A 62 12.99 0.50 -28.25
CA PHE A 62 13.65 0.40 -29.55
C PHE A 62 12.67 0.73 -30.69
N VAL A 63 13.19 0.92 -31.90
CA VAL A 63 12.38 1.12 -33.12
C VAL A 63 11.42 -0.05 -33.38
N ASN A 64 11.77 -1.26 -32.93
CA ASN A 64 10.90 -2.45 -32.99
C ASN A 64 9.86 -2.53 -31.86
N GLU A 65 9.68 -1.46 -31.10
CA GLU A 65 8.76 -1.33 -29.95
C GLU A 65 9.05 -2.23 -28.74
N SER A 66 10.18 -2.93 -28.73
CA SER A 66 10.62 -3.70 -27.54
C SER A 66 11.25 -2.79 -26.48
N TYR A 67 11.32 -3.29 -25.25
CA TYR A 67 11.89 -2.56 -24.11
C TYR A 67 13.37 -2.27 -24.35
N CYS A 68 13.77 -1.00 -24.22
CA CYS A 68 15.17 -0.60 -24.23
C CYS A 68 15.61 -0.30 -22.78
N PRO A 69 16.51 -1.12 -22.19
CA PRO A 69 17.01 -0.88 -20.84
C PRO A 69 17.89 0.37 -20.80
N PRO A 70 18.17 0.95 -19.62
CA PRO A 70 19.14 2.03 -19.43
C PRO A 70 20.52 1.77 -20.05
N ASP A 71 21.26 2.84 -20.36
CA ASP A 71 22.54 2.76 -21.09
C ASP A 71 23.63 2.04 -20.28
N ASP A 72 23.51 2.05 -18.95
CA ASP A 72 24.40 1.35 -18.02
C ASP A 72 24.01 -0.12 -17.77
N GLN A 73 23.11 -0.69 -18.58
CA GLN A 73 22.61 -2.06 -18.41
C GLN A 73 22.65 -2.88 -19.71
N PRO A 74 22.86 -4.21 -19.65
CA PRO A 74 22.78 -5.06 -20.83
C PRO A 74 21.39 -5.09 -21.47
N PRO A 75 21.28 -5.20 -22.82
CA PRO A 75 22.38 -5.35 -23.79
C PRO A 75 23.02 -4.02 -24.22
N CYS A 76 22.56 -2.87 -23.71
CA CYS A 76 23.09 -1.56 -24.07
C CYS A 76 24.53 -1.35 -23.56
N CYS A 77 24.90 -2.00 -22.45
CA CYS A 77 26.29 -2.17 -22.06
C CYS A 77 26.71 -3.65 -22.09
N SER A 78 27.81 -3.93 -22.79
CA SER A 78 28.46 -5.24 -22.77
C SER A 78 29.61 -5.22 -21.76
N PRO A 79 29.71 -6.20 -20.84
CA PRO A 79 30.83 -6.30 -19.89
C PRO A 79 32.20 -6.35 -20.58
N ASP A 80 32.23 -6.82 -21.82
CA ASP A 80 33.43 -6.98 -22.66
C ASP A 80 33.94 -5.66 -23.27
N GLU A 81 33.11 -4.61 -23.30
CA GLU A 81 33.43 -3.29 -23.90
C GLU A 81 33.93 -2.26 -22.87
N GLY A 82 33.91 -2.62 -21.57
CA GLY A 82 34.37 -1.78 -20.45
C GLY A 82 33.34 -1.70 -19.33
N PRO A 83 33.66 -0.99 -18.23
CA PRO A 83 32.71 -0.80 -17.14
C PRO A 83 31.50 0.02 -17.59
N CYS A 84 30.29 -0.56 -17.42
CA CYS A 84 29.03 0.13 -17.61
C CYS A 84 28.98 1.39 -16.73
N GLY A 85 28.81 2.56 -17.34
CA GLY A 85 28.87 3.87 -16.66
C GLY A 85 29.78 4.91 -17.32
N TYR A 86 30.62 4.51 -18.28
CA TYR A 86 31.44 5.43 -19.09
C TYR A 86 31.27 5.28 -20.60
N GLY A 87 30.44 4.34 -21.08
CA GLY A 87 30.42 3.92 -22.49
C GLY A 87 29.01 3.84 -23.08
N GLY A 88 28.84 4.50 -24.24
CA GLY A 88 27.81 4.22 -25.24
C GLY A 88 26.39 4.68 -24.91
N VAL A 89 25.80 5.51 -25.78
CA VAL A 89 24.33 5.64 -25.84
C VAL A 89 23.80 4.40 -26.55
N CYS A 90 22.79 3.74 -26.00
CA CYS A 90 22.15 2.62 -26.69
C CYS A 90 21.57 3.11 -28.03
N GLU A 91 22.07 2.56 -29.14
CA GLU A 91 21.61 2.95 -30.47
C GLU A 91 20.12 2.58 -30.65
N ASP A 92 19.40 3.40 -31.44
CA ASP A 92 18.00 3.17 -31.82
C ASP A 92 16.97 3.14 -30.67
N CYS A 93 17.28 3.76 -29.53
CA CYS A 93 16.33 3.95 -28.43
C CYS A 93 15.65 5.32 -28.44
N THR A 94 14.35 5.35 -28.14
CA THR A 94 13.57 6.58 -27.96
C THR A 94 12.69 6.48 -26.72
N THR A 95 12.21 7.62 -26.21
CA THR A 95 11.25 7.63 -25.09
C THR A 95 9.99 6.86 -25.45
N CYS A 96 9.39 6.18 -24.46
CA CYS A 96 8.18 5.40 -24.66
C CYS A 96 7.02 6.21 -25.23
N PHE A 97 6.85 7.44 -24.74
CA PHE A 97 5.74 8.33 -25.08
C PHE A 97 6.19 9.77 -25.21
N ARG A 98 5.48 10.52 -26.06
CA ARG A 98 5.53 11.98 -26.11
C ARG A 98 4.32 12.56 -25.39
N HIS A 99 4.36 13.85 -25.05
CA HIS A 99 3.23 14.55 -24.44
C HIS A 99 1.92 14.41 -25.23
N ALA A 100 2.01 14.38 -26.57
CA ALA A 100 0.84 14.21 -27.44
C ALA A 100 0.19 12.82 -27.37
N ASP A 101 0.93 11.80 -26.89
CA ASP A 101 0.46 10.42 -26.76
C ASP A 101 -0.28 10.17 -25.43
N LEU A 102 -0.22 11.13 -24.50
CA LEU A 102 -0.78 11.04 -23.16
C LEU A 102 -1.99 11.97 -23.01
N ASP A 103 -2.98 11.54 -22.24
CA ASP A 103 -4.18 12.35 -21.93
C ASP A 103 -3.88 13.24 -20.72
N GLY A 104 -3.32 14.43 -20.97
CA GLY A 104 -2.94 15.37 -19.92
C GLY A 104 -1.85 14.82 -18.98
N ASP A 105 -0.80 14.21 -19.55
CA ASP A 105 0.32 13.55 -18.85
C ASP A 105 -0.13 12.35 -18.00
N ARG A 106 -1.20 11.68 -18.43
CA ARG A 106 -1.66 10.41 -17.88
C ARG A 106 -1.73 9.36 -18.99
N PRO A 107 -1.24 8.13 -18.73
CA PRO A 107 -1.41 7.04 -19.66
C PRO A 107 -2.87 6.58 -19.71
N SER A 108 -3.29 6.12 -20.88
CA SER A 108 -4.52 5.33 -21.03
C SER A 108 -4.37 3.96 -20.34
N THR A 109 -5.49 3.27 -20.12
CA THR A 109 -5.50 1.93 -19.51
C THR A 109 -4.65 0.92 -20.29
N THR A 110 -4.63 1.02 -21.62
CA THR A 110 -3.85 0.12 -22.48
C THR A 110 -2.35 0.39 -22.34
N GLN A 111 -1.93 1.66 -22.39
CA GLN A 111 -0.55 2.07 -22.17
C GLN A 111 -0.06 1.69 -20.77
N PHE A 112 -0.89 1.92 -19.74
CA PHE A 112 -0.60 1.52 -18.36
C PHE A 112 -0.34 0.01 -18.28
N ARG A 113 -1.24 -0.80 -18.84
CA ARG A 113 -1.13 -2.26 -18.80
C ARG A 113 0.11 -2.78 -19.51
N GLU A 114 0.46 -2.17 -20.63
CA GLU A 114 1.61 -2.57 -21.44
C GLU A 114 2.94 -2.23 -20.74
N LYS A 115 3.02 -1.06 -20.09
CA LYS A 115 4.28 -0.56 -19.52
C LYS A 115 4.49 -0.90 -18.05
N LEU A 116 3.45 -1.30 -17.32
CA LEU A 116 3.60 -1.70 -15.91
C LEU A 116 4.58 -2.89 -15.73
N PRO A 117 4.54 -3.97 -16.53
CA PRO A 117 5.51 -5.04 -16.41
C PRO A 117 6.95 -4.57 -16.65
N TRP A 118 7.15 -3.67 -17.61
CA TRP A 118 8.48 -3.10 -17.89
C TRP A 118 9.01 -2.31 -16.69
N PHE A 119 8.17 -1.50 -16.05
CA PHE A 119 8.55 -0.76 -14.85
C PHE A 119 8.94 -1.68 -13.69
N LEU A 120 8.20 -2.76 -13.47
CA LEU A 120 8.47 -3.70 -12.38
C LEU A 120 9.72 -4.55 -12.60
N ASP A 121 10.14 -4.70 -13.86
CA ASP A 121 11.40 -5.37 -14.22
C ASP A 121 12.59 -4.39 -14.34
N ALA A 122 12.31 -3.10 -14.53
CA ALA A 122 13.33 -2.07 -14.69
C ALA A 122 14.17 -1.89 -13.42
N LEU A 123 15.48 -2.12 -13.56
CA LEU A 123 16.48 -1.83 -12.52
C LEU A 123 16.80 -0.33 -12.49
N PRO A 124 16.98 0.27 -11.30
CA PRO A 124 17.47 1.64 -11.18
C PRO A 124 18.84 1.81 -11.87
N SER A 125 19.03 2.92 -12.57
CA SER A 125 20.25 3.30 -13.28
C SER A 125 20.74 4.70 -12.88
N ALA A 126 21.93 5.08 -13.36
CA ALA A 126 22.45 6.44 -13.19
C ALA A 126 21.52 7.50 -13.81
N ASP A 127 20.93 7.21 -14.98
CA ASP A 127 20.04 8.13 -15.70
C ASP A 127 18.58 8.05 -15.21
N CYS A 128 18.21 6.96 -14.52
CA CYS A 128 16.87 6.76 -13.99
C CYS A 128 16.88 6.03 -12.64
N ALA A 129 16.80 6.80 -11.55
CA ALA A 129 16.69 6.23 -10.21
C ALA A 129 15.33 5.55 -9.92
N LYS A 130 14.32 5.77 -10.78
CA LYS A 130 12.91 5.37 -10.57
C LYS A 130 12.57 4.00 -11.17
N GLY A 131 13.48 3.03 -11.06
CA GLY A 131 13.20 1.64 -11.43
C GLY A 131 12.31 0.95 -10.38
N GLY A 132 11.29 0.21 -10.83
CA GLY A 132 10.35 -0.47 -9.94
C GLY A 132 10.87 -1.80 -9.38
N HIS A 133 11.92 -2.36 -10.01
CA HIS A 133 12.48 -3.65 -9.60
C HIS A 133 13.07 -3.59 -8.18
N GLY A 134 12.78 -4.62 -7.38
CA GLY A 134 13.22 -4.72 -5.98
C GLY A 134 12.41 -3.87 -4.99
N ALA A 135 12.01 -2.65 -5.37
CA ALA A 135 11.22 -1.78 -4.50
C ALA A 135 9.74 -2.17 -4.45
N TYR A 136 9.14 -2.47 -5.62
CA TYR A 136 7.68 -2.60 -5.76
C TYR A 136 7.21 -3.93 -6.36
N THR A 137 8.14 -4.84 -6.70
CA THR A 137 7.82 -6.16 -7.28
C THR A 137 6.88 -7.01 -6.40
N THR A 138 6.92 -6.80 -5.09
CA THR A 138 6.07 -7.49 -4.10
C THR A 138 4.88 -6.64 -3.63
N SER A 139 4.77 -5.39 -4.09
CA SER A 139 3.73 -4.45 -3.64
C SER A 139 2.46 -4.50 -4.49
N LEU A 140 2.45 -5.32 -5.54
CA LEU A 140 1.33 -5.47 -6.47
C LEU A 140 0.96 -6.94 -6.59
N ASP A 141 -0.33 -7.26 -6.42
CA ASP A 141 -0.85 -8.58 -6.73
C ASP A 141 -1.12 -8.69 -8.24
N LEU A 142 -0.20 -9.35 -8.93
CA LEU A 142 -0.28 -9.62 -10.37
C LEU A 142 -0.94 -10.98 -10.67
N THR A 143 -1.52 -11.68 -9.69
CA THR A 143 -2.20 -12.95 -9.94
C THR A 143 -3.47 -12.76 -10.79
N GLY A 144 -3.43 -13.24 -12.03
CA GLY A 144 -4.51 -13.00 -13.00
C GLY A 144 -4.42 -11.64 -13.73
N TYR A 145 -3.23 -11.04 -13.79
CA TYR A 145 -2.97 -9.80 -14.52
C TYR A 145 -3.18 -9.89 -16.05
N GLU A 146 -3.51 -11.07 -16.60
CA GLU A 146 -3.93 -11.23 -18.01
C GLU A 146 -5.13 -10.34 -18.37
N SER A 147 -6.01 -10.09 -17.40
CA SER A 147 -7.14 -9.17 -17.53
C SER A 147 -6.74 -7.68 -17.51
N GLY A 148 -5.50 -7.37 -17.11
CA GLY A 148 -5.00 -6.00 -16.94
C GLY A 148 -5.47 -5.30 -15.66
N VAL A 149 -6.07 -6.04 -14.72
CA VAL A 149 -6.61 -5.48 -13.48
C VAL A 149 -5.74 -5.90 -12.31
N ILE A 150 -5.33 -4.91 -11.51
CA ILE A 150 -4.63 -5.12 -10.24
C ILE A 150 -5.69 -5.32 -9.16
N LYS A 151 -5.68 -6.47 -8.48
CA LYS A 151 -6.67 -6.79 -7.44
C LYS A 151 -6.34 -6.13 -6.10
N ALA A 152 -5.07 -6.17 -5.73
CA ALA A 152 -4.57 -5.62 -4.48
C ALA A 152 -3.22 -4.96 -4.72
N SER A 153 -2.96 -3.91 -3.97
CA SER A 153 -1.67 -3.22 -3.94
C SER A 153 -1.45 -2.64 -2.56
N GLU A 154 -0.20 -2.42 -2.20
CA GLU A 154 0.16 -1.80 -0.93
C GLU A 154 1.02 -0.54 -1.13
N PHE A 155 0.92 0.36 -0.16
CA PHE A 155 1.76 1.55 -0.04
C PHE A 155 2.46 1.49 1.32
N ARG A 156 3.79 1.42 1.31
CA ARG A 156 4.57 1.20 2.53
C ARG A 156 4.97 2.52 3.16
N THR A 157 4.78 2.66 4.47
CA THR A 157 5.35 3.72 5.29
C THR A 157 5.85 3.16 6.62
N TYR A 158 6.47 4.00 7.44
CA TYR A 158 7.01 3.64 8.74
C TYR A 158 6.20 4.28 9.85
N HIS A 159 6.00 3.50 10.91
CA HIS A 159 5.54 4.04 12.17
C HIS A 159 6.61 4.88 12.86
N THR A 160 6.20 5.77 13.75
CA THR A 160 7.10 6.38 14.73
C THR A 160 7.68 5.31 15.67
N PRO A 161 8.83 5.56 16.33
CA PRO A 161 9.36 4.64 17.32
C PRO A 161 8.35 4.41 18.46
N VAL A 162 7.82 3.18 18.54
CA VAL A 162 6.87 2.75 19.57
C VAL A 162 7.58 1.85 20.57
N ASN A 163 7.56 2.21 21.85
CA ASN A 163 8.36 1.52 22.88
C ASN A 163 7.51 1.01 24.07
N LYS A 164 6.36 1.63 24.33
CA LYS A 164 5.45 1.21 25.41
C LYS A 164 4.23 0.50 24.84
N GLN A 165 3.59 -0.33 25.66
CA GLN A 165 2.32 -0.98 25.29
C GLN A 165 1.26 0.04 24.84
N SER A 166 1.15 1.18 25.54
CA SER A 166 0.25 2.27 25.15
C SER A 166 0.52 2.75 23.73
N ASP A 167 1.79 2.85 23.34
CA ASP A 167 2.20 3.39 22.05
C ASP A 167 1.82 2.42 20.93
N TYR A 168 2.03 1.12 21.13
CA TYR A 168 1.60 0.08 20.17
C TYR A 168 0.08 0.09 19.97
N VAL A 169 -0.69 0.17 21.06
CA VAL A 169 -2.16 0.19 21.00
C VAL A 169 -2.67 1.48 20.36
N ASN A 170 -2.08 2.63 20.70
CA ASN A 170 -2.46 3.91 20.13
C ASN A 170 -2.06 4.03 18.66
N ALA A 171 -0.89 3.53 18.26
CA ALA A 171 -0.46 3.49 16.86
C ALA A 171 -1.40 2.61 16.01
N LEU A 172 -1.77 1.43 16.52
CA LEU A 172 -2.76 0.56 15.88
C LEU A 172 -4.12 1.26 15.74
N ARG A 173 -4.61 1.90 16.81
CA ARG A 173 -5.88 2.64 16.81
C ARG A 173 -5.85 3.77 15.79
N ALA A 174 -4.82 4.62 15.83
CA ALA A 174 -4.64 5.75 14.92
C ALA A 174 -4.58 5.29 13.45
N ALA A 175 -3.88 4.18 13.17
CA ALA A 175 -3.82 3.62 11.82
C ALA A 175 -5.18 3.12 11.33
N ARG A 176 -5.97 2.42 12.16
CA ARG A 176 -7.32 1.96 11.83
C ARG A 176 -8.30 3.11 11.60
N GLU A 177 -8.25 4.12 12.46
CA GLU A 177 -9.07 5.33 12.31
C GLU A 177 -8.71 6.07 11.02
N PHE A 178 -7.42 6.22 10.73
CA PHE A 178 -6.94 6.81 9.49
C PHE A 178 -7.43 6.03 8.26
N SER A 179 -7.21 4.71 8.22
CA SER A 179 -7.61 3.89 7.08
C SER A 179 -9.12 3.86 6.87
N SER A 180 -9.92 3.80 7.95
CA SER A 180 -11.38 3.84 7.88
C SER A 180 -11.85 5.16 7.29
N LYS A 181 -11.31 6.29 7.78
CA LYS A 181 -11.65 7.62 7.28
C LYS A 181 -11.36 7.76 5.79
N ILE A 182 -10.20 7.28 5.34
CA ILE A 182 -9.82 7.30 3.92
C ILE A 182 -10.73 6.40 3.10
N SER A 183 -11.04 5.20 3.60
CA SER A 183 -11.92 4.25 2.92
C SER A 183 -13.33 4.83 2.73
N ASP A 184 -13.86 5.46 3.79
CA ASP A 184 -15.17 6.09 3.79
C ASP A 184 -15.23 7.30 2.85
N SER A 185 -14.17 8.10 2.81
CA SER A 185 -14.08 9.30 1.97
C SER A 185 -13.93 8.98 0.49
N LEU A 186 -13.13 7.99 0.14
CA LEU A 186 -12.80 7.68 -1.25
C LEU A 186 -13.64 6.55 -1.85
N LYS A 187 -14.37 5.80 -0.99
CA LYS A 187 -15.10 4.57 -1.35
C LYS A 187 -14.18 3.51 -1.95
N ILE A 188 -13.01 3.35 -1.34
CA ILE A 188 -11.98 2.37 -1.68
C ILE A 188 -11.67 1.60 -0.39
N ASP A 189 -11.62 0.27 -0.44
CA ASP A 189 -11.28 -0.52 0.75
C ASP A 189 -9.79 -0.40 1.06
N VAL A 190 -9.45 0.34 2.12
CA VAL A 190 -8.08 0.54 2.60
C VAL A 190 -7.98 0.03 4.04
N PHE A 191 -7.01 -0.84 4.29
CA PHE A 191 -6.72 -1.33 5.62
C PHE A 191 -5.22 -1.20 5.93
N PRO A 192 -4.84 -0.95 7.19
CA PRO A 192 -3.46 -0.82 7.59
C PRO A 192 -2.93 -2.18 8.05
N TYR A 193 -1.68 -2.47 7.74
CA TYR A 193 -1.01 -3.69 8.20
C TYR A 193 0.36 -3.36 8.80
N SER A 194 0.64 -3.97 9.95
CA SER A 194 1.96 -4.00 10.56
C SER A 194 2.10 -5.27 11.38
N VAL A 195 3.33 -5.80 11.49
CA VAL A 195 3.63 -7.08 12.16
C VAL A 195 3.09 -7.10 13.59
N PHE A 196 3.14 -5.98 14.31
CA PHE A 196 2.71 -5.96 15.71
C PHE A 196 1.19 -5.88 15.90
N TYR A 197 0.40 -5.62 14.87
CA TYR A 197 -1.05 -5.42 15.01
C TYR A 197 -1.74 -6.65 15.59
N ILE A 198 -1.37 -7.85 15.13
CA ILE A 198 -1.96 -9.10 15.60
C ILE A 198 -1.77 -9.34 17.11
N PHE A 199 -0.66 -8.85 17.69
CA PHE A 199 -0.38 -9.03 19.12
C PHE A 199 -1.11 -8.00 19.99
N PHE A 200 -1.37 -6.81 19.46
CA PHE A 200 -1.95 -5.70 20.21
C PHE A 200 -3.43 -5.44 19.93
N GLU A 201 -4.03 -6.10 18.94
CA GLU A 201 -5.43 -5.95 18.57
C GLU A 201 -6.39 -6.27 19.73
N GLN A 202 -6.10 -7.31 20.52
CA GLN A 202 -6.90 -7.68 21.69
C GLN A 202 -7.06 -6.54 22.73
N TYR A 203 -6.11 -5.59 22.78
CA TYR A 203 -6.14 -4.49 23.74
C TYR A 203 -7.03 -3.33 23.30
N LEU A 204 -7.54 -3.33 22.06
CA LEU A 204 -8.52 -2.34 21.61
C LEU A 204 -9.86 -2.52 22.32
N ASP A 205 -10.30 -3.77 22.48
CA ASP A 205 -11.62 -4.12 23.02
C ASP A 205 -11.56 -4.76 24.42
N ILE A 206 -10.38 -4.79 25.05
CA ILE A 206 -10.17 -5.46 26.33
C ILE A 206 -11.11 -4.98 27.43
N TRP A 207 -11.44 -3.69 27.47
CA TRP A 207 -12.37 -3.14 28.45
C TRP A 207 -13.80 -3.65 28.25
N THR A 208 -14.24 -3.73 26.99
CA THR A 208 -15.55 -4.26 26.63
C THR A 208 -15.64 -5.73 27.02
N THR A 209 -14.63 -6.53 26.68
CA THR A 209 -14.57 -7.96 27.03
C THR A 209 -14.47 -8.18 28.54
N ALA A 210 -13.66 -7.39 29.24
CA ALA A 210 -13.47 -7.47 30.69
C ALA A 210 -14.71 -7.08 31.49
N LEU A 211 -15.59 -6.26 30.93
CA LEU A 211 -16.89 -5.95 31.54
C LEU A 211 -17.94 -7.02 31.22
N ILE A 212 -18.04 -7.41 29.94
CA ILE A 212 -19.09 -8.32 29.47
C ILE A 212 -18.91 -9.75 30.00
N ASN A 213 -17.69 -10.28 30.02
CA ASN A 213 -17.46 -11.68 30.39
C ASN A 213 -17.82 -11.97 31.86
N PRO A 214 -17.38 -11.17 32.86
CA PRO A 214 -17.81 -11.38 34.24
C PRO A 214 -19.31 -11.21 34.43
N ILE A 215 -19.96 -10.28 33.70
CA ILE A 215 -21.42 -10.11 33.77
C ILE A 215 -22.13 -11.40 33.34
N PHE A 216 -21.75 -11.98 32.20
CA PHE A 216 -22.34 -13.25 31.76
C PHE A 216 -22.01 -14.41 32.72
N GLY A 217 -20.80 -14.46 33.25
CA GLY A 217 -20.40 -15.47 34.24
C GLY A 217 -21.24 -15.40 35.52
N LEU A 218 -21.43 -14.20 36.06
CA LEU A 218 -22.24 -13.98 37.26
C LEU A 218 -23.72 -14.28 36.99
N LEU A 219 -24.26 -13.87 35.83
CA LEU A 219 -25.64 -14.20 35.43
C LEU A 219 -25.85 -15.71 35.30
N TYR A 220 -24.87 -16.44 34.76
CA TYR A 220 -24.93 -17.89 34.66
C TYR A 220 -24.94 -18.55 36.04
N ILE A 221 -24.02 -18.17 36.93
CA ILE A 221 -23.96 -18.69 38.31
C ILE A 221 -25.26 -18.37 39.05
N PHE A 222 -25.76 -17.14 38.94
CA PHE A 222 -27.02 -16.73 39.55
C PHE A 222 -28.19 -17.61 39.07
N ARG A 223 -28.35 -17.81 37.75
CA ARG A 223 -29.41 -18.68 37.22
C ARG A 223 -29.27 -20.13 37.66
N ALA A 224 -28.06 -20.68 37.69
CA ALA A 224 -27.84 -22.05 38.12
C ALA A 224 -28.18 -22.25 39.60
N VAL A 225 -27.79 -21.31 40.47
CA VAL A 225 -28.06 -21.39 41.91
C VAL A 225 -29.54 -21.17 42.21
N PHE A 226 -30.14 -20.09 41.71
CA PHE A 226 -31.56 -19.81 41.97
C PHE A 226 -32.50 -20.83 41.31
N GLY A 227 -32.21 -21.26 40.09
CA GLY A 227 -32.98 -22.34 39.46
C GLY A 227 -32.88 -23.68 40.20
N HIS A 228 -31.73 -23.98 40.83
CA HIS A 228 -31.60 -25.14 41.70
C HIS A 228 -32.38 -24.97 43.02
N LEU A 229 -32.35 -23.77 43.62
CA LEU A 229 -33.12 -23.47 44.83
C LEU A 229 -34.63 -23.52 44.60
N ASP A 230 -35.12 -23.00 43.47
CA ASP A 230 -36.54 -23.06 43.09
C ASP A 230 -36.98 -24.52 42.88
N ASN A 231 -36.16 -25.34 42.19
CA ASN A 231 -36.42 -26.78 42.05
C ASN A 231 -36.43 -27.52 43.41
N CYS A 232 -35.55 -27.16 44.35
CA CYS A 232 -35.58 -27.75 45.70
C CYS A 232 -36.80 -27.28 46.52
N SER A 233 -37.32 -26.08 46.26
CA SER A 233 -38.56 -25.58 46.89
C SER A 233 -39.79 -26.36 46.40
N ASP A 234 -39.85 -26.70 45.11
CA ASP A 234 -40.99 -27.42 44.51
C ASP A 234 -40.92 -28.95 44.70
N GLN A 235 -39.73 -29.55 44.80
CA GLN A 235 -39.54 -30.99 45.04
C GLN A 235 -38.44 -31.29 46.07
N PRO A 236 -38.75 -31.23 47.37
CA PRO A 236 -37.75 -31.40 48.44
C PRO A 236 -37.18 -32.82 48.57
N SER A 237 -37.76 -33.82 47.89
CA SER A 237 -37.30 -35.21 47.91
C SER A 237 -36.12 -35.53 46.99
N TYR A 238 -35.69 -34.57 46.15
CA TYR A 238 -34.59 -34.74 45.19
C TYR A 238 -33.33 -33.93 45.51
N CYS A 239 -33.32 -33.20 46.64
CA CYS A 239 -32.14 -32.44 47.08
C CYS A 239 -31.42 -33.19 48.22
N PRO A 240 -30.07 -33.21 48.21
CA PRO A 240 -29.28 -33.87 49.26
C PRO A 240 -29.44 -33.23 50.64
#